data_AF-A0A9D8VH86-F1
#
_entry.id   AF-A0A9D8VH86-F1
#
_cell.length_a   1.000
_cell.length_b   1.000
_cell.length_c   1.000
_cell.angle_alpha   90.00
_cell.angle_beta   90.00
_cell.angle_gamma   90.00
#
_symmetry.space_group_name_H-M   'P 1'
#
loop_
_entity.id
_entity.type
_entity.pdbx_description
1 polymer ?
#
loop_
_entity_poly.entity_id
_entity_poly.type
_entity_poly.pdbx_seq_one_letter_code
_entity_poly.pdbx_strand_id
1 'polypeptide(L)'
;MAARIGESAKSTVRLRQAPGRSRLKKNTSIQPALLQKADTTGVDLATSSAPAGCLLIILASLIPNLALGQGVVYVDRDATGASDGSSWRDAFVSLQDALAIAEPGGQVWIAEGEYRVDQGFGIAEGDRTALFEPTAGVSLLGGFSGTEADSSDRVLGPEATVLTGDLGENDPNGVVPDPAEAAFTDNAPRVLRLIGAEGFPSLLDRLTITGGVGTSQNDTAVLVQAPCILRNVSIVANAGFRAAFLSECDVDGLTAIRNRSAQRGSIGVSGPITISDAEFIGNVAEEGGGGLYIAAGPATVSRSAFVGNQAFNGGAILVNGSVTLISVRFISNQATCNGGAVAIGEFSAVSAHNSLFASNTAWADCSFSHGAGAISVAYASLDVANTTFVGNSARYPGDVISSTGGKVTLHNSILQGNGSITQHDLTFEMDTVLSDSTELAYVVHDEPNLGQVRPIGPVRFARVGFPAAIGRDGLPGTLDDDYTPNSHSAGLDWGSNGLIPSDVADLDSDGDIDEAIPLDLNGNPRILGAQVDVGAFETPAATGTDVHPQPASTCQFELYPNPTSDSVWLSGTAGRIGRISLYDSTGRRYGTWNGPSIDLSESPPGLYLIRIETISAQTVCTKTVLKQ
;
A
#
# COMPACT_ATOMS: atom_id res chain seq x y z
N MET A 1 -14.73 -70.30 8.32
CA MET A 1 -15.43 -69.07 8.74
C MET A 1 -16.09 -68.50 7.50
N ALA A 2 -17.43 -68.48 7.48
CA ALA A 2 -18.24 -68.17 6.31
C ALA A 2 -18.36 -66.66 6.07
N ALA A 3 -18.38 -66.23 4.81
CA ALA A 3 -19.28 -65.18 4.32
C ALA A 3 -19.15 -65.06 2.80
N ARG A 4 -20.28 -65.22 2.09
CA ARG A 4 -20.47 -64.78 0.72
C ARG A 4 -21.89 -64.23 0.61
N ILE A 5 -22.00 -63.19 -0.24
CA ILE A 5 -23.20 -62.63 -0.89
C ILE A 5 -24.04 -61.65 -0.05
N GLY A 6 -23.95 -60.37 -0.41
CA GLY A 6 -24.91 -59.31 -0.08
C GLY A 6 -25.59 -58.84 -1.37
N GLU A 7 -26.92 -58.75 -1.33
CA GLU A 7 -27.80 -58.31 -2.41
C GLU A 7 -28.59 -57.07 -1.96
N SER A 8 -28.52 -56.01 -2.79
CA SER A 8 -29.56 -55.04 -3.14
C SER A 8 -30.55 -54.51 -2.08
N ALA A 9 -30.48 -53.19 -1.83
CA ALA A 9 -31.67 -52.35 -1.62
C ALA A 9 -31.46 -50.92 -2.15
N LYS A 10 -32.09 -50.60 -3.29
CA LYS A 10 -32.35 -49.22 -3.74
C LYS A 10 -33.75 -48.81 -3.27
N SER A 11 -33.85 -47.77 -2.44
CA SER A 11 -35.12 -47.15 -2.07
C SER A 11 -35.38 -45.89 -2.90
N THR A 12 -36.41 -45.96 -3.75
CA THR A 12 -37.08 -44.83 -4.42
C THR A 12 -37.99 -44.07 -3.47
N VAL A 13 -37.89 -42.73 -3.43
CA VAL A 13 -39.01 -41.85 -3.02
C VAL A 13 -39.14 -40.68 -4.01
N ARG A 14 -40.41 -40.41 -4.32
CA ARG A 14 -40.98 -39.69 -5.46
C ARG A 14 -40.89 -38.16 -5.32
N LEU A 15 -40.60 -37.46 -6.44
CA LEU A 15 -40.97 -36.05 -6.63
C LEU A 15 -42.21 -35.96 -7.55
N ARG A 16 -43.26 -35.29 -7.05
CA ARG A 16 -44.50 -35.01 -7.79
C ARG A 16 -44.33 -33.75 -8.65
N GLN A 17 -44.66 -33.84 -9.92
CA GLN A 17 -45.01 -32.71 -10.79
C GLN A 17 -46.53 -32.45 -10.76
N ALA A 18 -46.94 -31.19 -10.76
CA ALA A 18 -48.08 -30.67 -11.53
C ALA A 18 -48.06 -29.12 -11.60
N PRO A 19 -48.66 -28.49 -12.64
CA PRO A 19 -48.33 -27.14 -13.10
C PRO A 19 -49.42 -26.07 -12.85
N GLY A 20 -49.06 -24.79 -12.91
CA GLY A 20 -50.01 -23.66 -12.85
C GLY A 20 -49.49 -22.40 -13.56
N ARG A 21 -50.22 -21.98 -14.60
CA ARG A 21 -49.99 -20.82 -15.48
C ARG A 21 -50.28 -19.48 -14.77
N SER A 22 -49.54 -18.42 -15.09
CA SER A 22 -50.10 -17.05 -15.05
C SER A 22 -49.61 -16.19 -16.22
N ARG A 23 -50.52 -15.31 -16.66
CA ARG A 23 -50.60 -14.63 -17.95
C ARG A 23 -49.69 -13.40 -18.07
N LEU A 24 -49.07 -13.24 -19.24
CA LEU A 24 -48.60 -11.95 -19.76
C LEU A 24 -49.78 -11.13 -20.29
N LYS A 25 -49.82 -9.84 -19.94
CA LYS A 25 -50.62 -8.82 -20.64
C LYS A 25 -49.72 -7.64 -21.03
N LYS A 26 -49.88 -7.28 -22.31
CA LYS A 26 -49.34 -6.15 -23.08
C LYS A 26 -49.70 -4.78 -22.47
N ASN A 27 -48.85 -3.77 -22.64
CA ASN A 27 -49.05 -2.76 -23.69
C ASN A 27 -47.89 -1.76 -23.84
N THR A 28 -47.56 -1.54 -25.11
CA THR A 28 -46.69 -0.57 -25.77
C THR A 28 -47.16 0.89 -25.66
N SER A 29 -46.22 1.84 -25.60
CA SER A 29 -46.39 3.17 -26.22
C SER A 29 -45.07 3.83 -26.67
N ILE A 30 -44.95 3.96 -28.01
CA ILE A 30 -44.62 5.19 -28.78
C ILE A 30 -43.15 5.68 -28.86
N GLN A 31 -42.50 5.19 -29.94
CA GLN A 31 -41.88 5.86 -31.11
C GLN A 31 -40.61 6.78 -31.05
N PRO A 32 -39.83 6.81 -32.17
CA PRO A 32 -38.44 7.25 -32.23
C PRO A 32 -38.23 8.59 -32.97
N ALA A 33 -37.00 9.11 -32.83
CA ALA A 33 -36.48 10.31 -33.48
C ALA A 33 -36.39 10.21 -35.02
N LEU A 34 -36.64 11.33 -35.69
CA LEU A 34 -36.43 11.54 -37.13
C LEU A 34 -35.59 12.80 -37.37
N LEU A 35 -34.55 12.64 -38.18
CA LEU A 35 -33.72 13.67 -38.82
C LEU A 35 -34.56 14.71 -39.59
N GLN A 36 -34.17 16.00 -39.55
CA GLN A 36 -33.96 16.76 -40.80
C GLN A 36 -33.04 17.97 -40.62
N LYS A 37 -32.08 18.09 -41.54
CA LYS A 37 -31.21 19.25 -41.82
C LYS A 37 -32.03 20.50 -42.17
N ALA A 38 -31.52 21.68 -41.79
CA ALA A 38 -31.40 22.83 -42.70
C ALA A 38 -30.30 23.77 -42.20
N ASP A 39 -29.51 24.23 -43.16
CA ASP A 39 -28.23 24.92 -43.09
C ASP A 39 -28.43 26.43 -43.31
N THR A 40 -27.34 27.18 -43.08
CA THR A 40 -26.95 28.47 -43.65
C THR A 40 -27.27 29.81 -42.95
N THR A 41 -26.15 30.40 -42.48
CA THR A 41 -25.64 31.77 -42.71
C THR A 41 -26.18 32.95 -41.92
N GLY A 42 -25.26 33.67 -41.28
CA GLY A 42 -25.47 35.05 -40.81
C GLY A 42 -24.44 35.49 -39.78
N VAL A 43 -23.22 35.80 -40.23
CA VAL A 43 -22.20 36.54 -39.47
C VAL A 43 -22.62 38.01 -39.43
N ASP A 44 -22.58 38.65 -38.25
CA ASP A 44 -22.22 40.07 -38.16
C ASP A 44 -21.72 40.45 -36.75
N LEU A 45 -20.47 40.93 -36.72
CA LEU A 45 -19.79 41.58 -35.60
C LEU A 45 -19.70 43.07 -35.91
N ALA A 46 -20.35 43.94 -35.13
CA ALA A 46 -19.98 45.36 -35.07
C ALA A 46 -20.49 46.11 -33.81
N THR A 47 -19.54 46.46 -32.95
CA THR A 47 -19.25 47.80 -32.40
C THR A 47 -20.15 48.57 -31.40
N SER A 48 -19.44 49.16 -30.42
CA SER A 48 -19.70 50.41 -29.66
C SER A 48 -20.58 50.25 -28.41
N SER A 49 -20.25 50.63 -27.17
CA SER A 49 -19.57 51.78 -26.52
C SER A 49 -20.53 52.26 -25.40
N ALA A 50 -20.11 52.22 -24.13
CA ALA A 50 -20.86 52.75 -22.97
C ALA A 50 -20.96 54.31 -23.02
N PRO A 51 -21.88 55.01 -22.27
CA PRO A 51 -21.74 55.15 -20.80
C PRO A 51 -23.02 55.43 -19.95
N ALA A 52 -22.86 55.17 -18.63
CA ALA A 52 -23.34 55.89 -17.42
C ALA A 52 -24.82 56.32 -17.21
N GLY A 53 -25.38 55.93 -16.05
CA GLY A 53 -26.43 56.72 -15.36
C GLY A 53 -27.30 56.01 -14.30
N CYS A 54 -26.89 56.07 -13.03
CA CYS A 54 -27.67 56.10 -11.76
C CYS A 54 -28.78 55.06 -11.48
N LEU A 55 -28.60 54.16 -10.48
CA LEU A 55 -28.76 54.35 -9.03
C LEU A 55 -30.13 53.83 -8.54
N LEU A 56 -30.16 52.61 -7.99
CA LEU A 56 -30.96 52.35 -6.78
C LEU A 56 -30.27 51.29 -5.92
N ILE A 57 -30.05 51.69 -4.67
CA ILE A 57 -29.42 50.93 -3.59
C ILE A 57 -30.37 49.82 -3.14
N ILE A 58 -29.95 48.56 -3.25
CA ILE A 58 -30.30 47.51 -2.28
C ILE A 58 -28.98 47.08 -1.65
N LEU A 59 -28.66 47.72 -0.53
CA LEU A 59 -27.56 47.36 0.35
C LEU A 59 -28.09 46.29 1.32
N ALA A 60 -28.00 45.01 0.95
CA ALA A 60 -28.05 43.89 1.90
C ALA A 60 -27.55 42.60 1.21
N SER A 61 -26.45 42.07 1.76
CA SER A 61 -25.92 40.71 1.60
C SER A 61 -25.52 40.22 0.20
N LEU A 62 -24.42 40.78 -0.33
CA LEU A 62 -23.46 39.99 -1.10
C LEU A 62 -22.06 40.34 -0.60
N ILE A 63 -21.77 39.92 0.63
CA ILE A 63 -20.39 39.56 0.97
C ILE A 63 -20.27 38.16 0.37
N PRO A 64 -19.34 37.90 -0.58
CA PRO A 64 -18.92 36.52 -0.76
C PRO A 64 -18.48 36.07 0.62
N ASN A 65 -19.03 34.98 1.17
CA ASN A 65 -18.39 34.30 2.28
C ASN A 65 -16.97 33.98 1.81
N LEU A 66 -16.02 34.90 2.03
CA LEU A 66 -14.69 34.51 2.41
C LEU A 66 -14.93 33.78 3.72
N ALA A 67 -15.08 32.46 3.63
CA ALA A 67 -14.77 31.61 4.75
C ALA A 67 -13.31 31.95 5.08
N LEU A 68 -13.12 32.85 6.04
CA LEU A 68 -11.90 32.86 6.81
C LEU A 68 -11.83 31.43 7.36
N GLY A 69 -10.92 30.61 6.83
CA GLY A 69 -10.68 29.28 7.38
C GLY A 69 -10.53 29.42 8.88
N GLN A 70 -11.15 28.51 9.64
CA GLN A 70 -10.93 28.48 11.08
C GLN A 70 -9.42 28.58 11.34
N GLY A 71 -9.06 29.43 12.31
CA GLY A 71 -7.68 29.51 12.77
C GLY A 71 -7.20 28.14 13.26
N VAL A 72 -5.88 27.96 13.31
CA VAL A 72 -5.26 26.76 13.83
C VAL A 72 -5.72 26.52 15.28
N VAL A 73 -6.13 25.28 15.58
CA VAL A 73 -6.37 24.80 16.95
C VAL A 73 -5.14 24.00 17.40
N TYR A 74 -4.54 24.38 18.52
CA TYR A 74 -3.32 23.75 19.03
C TYR A 74 -3.65 22.70 20.10
N VAL A 75 -2.95 21.57 20.03
CA VAL A 75 -3.01 20.46 20.99
C VAL A 75 -1.61 20.16 21.47
N ASP A 76 -1.41 20.18 22.79
CA ASP A 76 -0.16 19.84 23.43
C ASP A 76 -0.46 19.32 24.83
N ARG A 77 -0.14 18.04 25.06
CA ARG A 77 -0.37 17.37 26.36
C ARG A 77 0.40 18.02 27.52
N ASP A 78 1.47 18.74 27.22
CA ASP A 78 2.33 19.44 28.19
C ASP A 78 1.95 20.91 28.36
N ALA A 79 0.90 21.39 27.68
CA ALA A 79 0.42 22.77 27.79
C ALA A 79 -0.04 23.09 29.22
N THR A 80 0.25 24.33 29.65
CA THR A 80 -0.02 24.80 31.03
C THR A 80 -0.86 26.07 31.09
N GLY A 81 -1.29 26.59 29.95
CA GLY A 81 -2.05 27.84 29.81
C GLY A 81 -3.55 27.67 30.01
N ALA A 82 -4.33 28.44 29.24
CA ALA A 82 -5.78 28.51 29.36
C ALA A 82 -6.53 27.26 28.89
N SER A 83 -5.86 26.36 28.14
CA SER A 83 -6.46 25.17 27.52
C SER A 83 -7.65 25.49 26.61
N ASP A 84 -7.49 26.50 25.76
CA ASP A 84 -8.50 26.96 24.79
C ASP A 84 -8.09 26.73 23.32
N GLY A 85 -6.90 26.18 23.07
CA GLY A 85 -6.42 25.83 21.74
C GLY A 85 -5.95 27.02 20.91
N SER A 86 -5.80 28.22 21.47
CA SER A 86 -5.48 29.45 20.72
C SER A 86 -3.99 29.66 20.39
N SER A 87 -3.10 28.95 21.10
CA SER A 87 -1.64 28.97 20.90
C SER A 87 -1.02 27.72 21.53
N TRP A 88 0.26 27.42 21.28
CA TRP A 88 0.96 26.33 21.98
C TRP A 88 0.90 26.44 23.51
N ARG A 89 1.04 27.65 24.07
CA ARG A 89 0.96 27.86 25.52
C ARG A 89 -0.43 27.52 26.06
N ASP A 90 -1.47 27.89 25.31
CA ASP A 90 -2.87 27.76 25.70
C ASP A 90 -3.55 26.57 25.01
N ALA A 91 -2.77 25.62 24.47
CA ALA A 91 -3.24 24.47 23.71
C ALA A 91 -4.13 23.55 24.56
N PHE A 92 -5.02 22.81 23.90
CA PHE A 92 -5.74 21.74 24.57
C PHE A 92 -4.77 20.62 24.96
N VAL A 93 -4.94 20.10 26.18
CA VAL A 93 -4.14 18.96 26.66
C VAL A 93 -4.64 17.61 26.13
N SER A 94 -5.86 17.56 25.59
CA SER A 94 -6.43 16.38 24.94
C SER A 94 -6.80 16.72 23.49
N LEU A 95 -6.62 15.76 22.59
CA LEU A 95 -7.00 15.93 21.19
C LEU A 95 -8.53 15.96 21.02
N GLN A 96 -9.26 15.21 21.84
CA GLN A 96 -10.72 15.14 21.81
C GLN A 96 -11.36 16.52 22.01
N ASP A 97 -10.84 17.32 22.95
CA ASP A 97 -11.36 18.66 23.23
C ASP A 97 -11.13 19.60 22.04
N ALA A 98 -9.99 19.49 21.36
CA ALA A 98 -9.72 20.25 20.13
C ALA A 98 -10.61 19.82 18.96
N LEU A 99 -10.79 18.51 18.76
CA LEU A 99 -11.68 17.97 17.72
C LEU A 99 -13.13 18.41 17.92
N ALA A 100 -13.57 18.62 19.16
CA ALA A 100 -14.93 19.06 19.47
C ALA A 100 -15.24 20.50 19.02
N ILE A 101 -14.22 21.35 18.81
CA ILE A 101 -14.38 22.74 18.35
C ILE A 101 -13.92 22.98 16.91
N ALA A 102 -13.16 22.04 16.33
CA ALA A 102 -12.63 22.16 14.98
C ALA A 102 -13.73 22.05 13.92
N GLU A 103 -13.75 23.00 13.00
CA GLU A 103 -14.72 23.08 11.90
C GLU A 103 -14.09 22.70 10.55
N PRO A 104 -14.88 22.18 9.60
CA PRO A 104 -14.41 21.87 8.25
C PRO A 104 -13.63 23.03 7.60
N GLY A 105 -12.47 22.73 7.02
CA GLY A 105 -11.54 23.71 6.46
C GLY A 105 -10.53 24.28 7.48
N GLY A 106 -10.69 23.99 8.78
CA GLY A 106 -9.73 24.30 9.83
C GLY A 106 -8.60 23.27 9.95
N GLN A 107 -7.64 23.58 10.81
CA GLN A 107 -6.48 22.72 11.09
C GLN A 107 -6.33 22.50 12.60
N VAL A 108 -5.98 21.28 12.99
CA VAL A 108 -5.54 20.94 14.34
C VAL A 108 -4.05 20.59 14.27
N TRP A 109 -3.22 21.39 14.95
CA TRP A 109 -1.79 21.14 15.07
C TRP A 109 -1.54 20.43 16.38
N ILE A 110 -0.91 19.27 16.30
CA ILE A 110 -0.75 18.36 17.42
C ILE A 110 0.74 18.25 17.71
N ALA A 111 1.12 18.64 18.92
CA ALA A 111 2.47 18.45 19.42
C ALA A 111 2.81 16.96 19.50
N GLU A 112 4.07 16.68 19.73
CA GLU A 112 4.57 15.38 20.08
C GLU A 112 3.81 14.72 21.24
N GLY A 113 4.01 13.42 21.35
CA GLY A 113 3.56 12.64 22.49
C GLY A 113 2.43 11.70 22.14
N GLU A 114 2.10 10.89 23.14
CA GLU A 114 1.04 9.90 23.07
C GLU A 114 -0.30 10.46 23.54
N TYR A 115 -1.31 10.39 22.67
CA TYR A 115 -2.68 10.81 22.91
C TYR A 115 -3.58 9.56 22.89
N ARG A 116 -4.18 9.26 24.03
CA ARG A 116 -5.09 8.11 24.17
C ARG A 116 -6.52 8.50 23.84
N VAL A 117 -7.27 7.56 23.29
CA VAL A 117 -8.68 7.79 22.93
C VAL A 117 -9.59 8.08 24.11
N ASP A 118 -9.23 7.67 25.33
CA ASP A 118 -10.03 7.80 26.55
C ASP A 118 -9.80 9.09 27.34
N GLN A 119 -9.16 10.10 26.72
CA GLN A 119 -8.86 11.40 27.30
C GLN A 119 -9.88 12.47 26.89
N GLY A 120 -9.92 13.57 27.65
CA GLY A 120 -10.74 14.75 27.33
C GLY A 120 -11.98 14.93 28.19
N PHE A 121 -12.67 16.05 27.99
CA PHE A 121 -13.79 16.43 28.84
C PHE A 121 -15.00 15.49 28.68
N GLY A 122 -15.38 14.84 29.78
CA GLY A 122 -16.57 13.99 29.82
C GLY A 122 -16.35 12.56 29.31
N ILE A 123 -15.12 12.18 28.99
CA ILE A 123 -14.72 10.82 28.66
C ILE A 123 -14.15 10.15 29.92
N ALA A 124 -14.52 8.89 30.16
CA ALA A 124 -14.04 8.14 31.31
C ALA A 124 -12.75 7.40 30.98
N GLU A 125 -11.77 7.44 31.88
CA GLU A 125 -10.54 6.65 31.77
C GLU A 125 -10.87 5.15 31.66
N GLY A 126 -10.24 4.47 30.71
CA GLY A 126 -10.53 3.08 30.34
C GLY A 126 -11.79 2.89 29.48
N ASP A 127 -12.44 3.95 29.01
CA ASP A 127 -13.56 3.83 28.07
C ASP A 127 -13.10 3.37 26.69
N ARG A 128 -13.22 2.06 26.47
CA ARG A 128 -12.89 1.41 25.20
C ARG A 128 -13.74 1.85 24.01
N THR A 129 -14.84 2.56 24.24
CA THR A 129 -15.70 3.05 23.15
C THR A 129 -15.32 4.45 22.69
N ALA A 130 -14.43 5.14 23.41
CA ALA A 130 -13.89 6.42 23.01
C ALA A 130 -12.98 6.27 21.78
N LEU A 131 -12.94 7.31 20.93
CA LEU A 131 -12.16 7.35 19.70
C LEU A 131 -11.88 8.79 19.26
N PHE A 132 -10.91 8.98 18.36
CA PHE A 132 -10.73 10.23 17.64
C PHE A 132 -11.67 10.28 16.43
N GLU A 133 -12.60 11.24 16.42
CA GLU A 133 -13.57 11.44 15.34
C GLU A 133 -13.51 12.88 14.81
N PRO A 134 -12.51 13.21 13.97
CA PRO A 134 -12.46 14.52 13.34
C PRO A 134 -13.65 14.72 12.39
N THR A 135 -14.23 15.92 12.40
CA THR A 135 -15.20 16.33 11.38
C THR A 135 -14.54 16.32 10.00
N ALA A 136 -15.18 15.73 8.99
CA ALA A 136 -14.66 15.71 7.62
C ALA A 136 -14.32 17.13 7.12
N GLY A 137 -13.15 17.28 6.52
CA GLY A 137 -12.56 18.55 6.11
C GLY A 137 -11.70 19.25 7.16
N VAL A 138 -11.65 18.76 8.40
CA VAL A 138 -10.63 19.16 9.38
C VAL A 138 -9.31 18.47 9.02
N SER A 139 -8.21 19.23 9.00
CA SER A 139 -6.87 18.68 8.83
C SER A 139 -6.21 18.40 10.18
N LEU A 140 -5.61 17.22 10.35
CA LEU A 140 -4.83 16.84 11.53
C LEU A 140 -3.35 16.77 11.16
N LEU A 141 -2.56 17.65 11.75
CA LEU A 141 -1.14 17.77 11.46
C LEU A 141 -0.34 17.42 12.71
N GLY A 142 0.40 16.32 12.67
CA GLY A 142 1.36 15.93 13.69
C GLY A 142 2.79 16.36 13.36
N GLY A 143 3.72 16.04 14.27
CA GLY A 143 5.14 16.30 14.09
C GLY A 143 5.60 17.67 14.57
N PHE A 144 4.92 18.28 15.54
CA PHE A 144 5.28 19.57 16.13
C PHE A 144 5.96 19.39 17.50
N SER A 145 6.97 20.21 17.79
CA SER A 145 7.59 20.37 19.11
C SER A 145 6.81 21.24 20.08
N GLY A 146 5.68 21.82 19.66
CA GLY A 146 4.91 22.74 20.48
C GLY A 146 5.52 24.15 20.56
N THR A 147 6.37 24.53 19.60
CA THR A 147 7.04 25.85 19.60
C THR A 147 7.04 26.56 18.24
N GLU A 148 6.56 25.89 17.21
CA GLU A 148 6.57 26.32 15.82
C GLU A 148 5.62 27.50 15.55
N ALA A 149 6.03 28.38 14.63
CA ALA A 149 5.22 29.49 14.17
C ALA A 149 4.49 29.17 12.85
N ASP A 150 5.05 28.29 12.01
CA ASP A 150 4.49 27.84 10.74
C ASP A 150 4.45 26.30 10.63
N SER A 151 3.51 25.77 9.85
CA SER A 151 3.40 24.33 9.58
C SER A 151 4.62 23.73 8.85
N SER A 152 5.41 24.57 8.17
CA SER A 152 6.67 24.21 7.54
C SER A 152 7.85 24.21 8.52
N ASP A 153 7.70 24.83 9.69
CA ASP A 153 8.70 24.79 10.77
C ASP A 153 8.70 23.45 11.52
N ARG A 154 7.72 22.58 11.26
CA ARG A 154 7.62 21.23 11.85
C ARG A 154 8.97 20.55 11.83
N VAL A 155 9.45 20.17 13.01
CA VAL A 155 10.68 19.41 13.13
C VAL A 155 10.41 18.02 12.58
N LEU A 156 10.84 17.77 11.35
CA LEU A 156 10.93 16.42 10.79
C LEU A 156 11.75 15.58 11.80
N GLY A 157 11.15 14.64 12.52
CA GLY A 157 11.82 14.03 13.66
C GLY A 157 10.89 13.50 14.75
N PRO A 158 11.44 13.07 15.90
CA PRO A 158 10.85 12.19 16.92
C PRO A 158 9.68 12.77 17.70
N GLU A 159 9.21 13.93 17.30
CA GLU A 159 8.01 14.60 17.80
C GLU A 159 6.78 13.80 17.32
N ALA A 160 6.80 12.49 17.51
CA ALA A 160 5.82 11.57 16.98
C ALA A 160 4.51 11.86 17.69
N THR A 161 3.56 12.40 16.94
CA THR A 161 2.18 12.46 17.39
C THR A 161 1.61 11.05 17.27
N VAL A 162 1.52 10.35 18.41
CA VAL A 162 1.01 8.98 18.49
C VAL A 162 -0.44 9.03 18.97
N LEU A 163 -1.35 8.57 18.13
CA LEU A 163 -2.75 8.35 18.46
C LEU A 163 -2.92 6.87 18.81
N THR A 164 -3.25 6.56 20.06
CA THR A 164 -3.25 5.17 20.54
C THR A 164 -4.58 4.72 21.13
N GLY A 165 -4.89 3.45 20.87
CA GLY A 165 -5.95 2.69 21.54
C GLY A 165 -5.47 1.84 22.71
N ASP A 166 -4.17 1.79 23.01
CA ASP A 166 -3.63 1.13 24.22
C ASP A 166 -4.04 1.95 25.45
N LEU A 167 -4.92 1.39 26.29
CA LEU A 167 -5.47 2.08 27.46
C LEU A 167 -4.71 1.72 28.74
N GLY A 168 -4.07 0.57 28.76
CA GLY A 168 -3.31 0.00 29.87
C GLY A 168 -1.83 0.36 29.86
N GLU A 169 -1.33 0.96 28.78
CA GLU A 169 0.09 1.31 28.56
C GLU A 169 1.01 0.08 28.73
N ASN A 170 0.52 -1.07 28.30
CA ASN A 170 1.09 -2.39 28.57
C ASN A 170 1.36 -3.19 27.29
N ASP A 171 1.11 -2.63 26.12
CA ASP A 171 1.34 -3.30 24.84
C ASP A 171 2.85 -3.55 24.63
N PRO A 172 3.25 -4.78 24.23
CA PRO A 172 4.62 -5.06 23.84
C PRO A 172 4.96 -4.27 22.58
N ASN A 173 6.10 -3.57 22.58
CA ASN A 173 6.54 -2.84 21.41
C ASN A 173 6.89 -3.80 20.25
N GLY A 174 6.50 -3.43 19.02
CA GLY A 174 6.91 -4.08 17.78
C GLY A 174 6.27 -5.44 17.48
N VAL A 175 5.37 -5.97 18.31
CA VAL A 175 4.73 -7.26 18.05
C VAL A 175 3.50 -7.15 17.16
N VAL A 176 3.09 -8.25 16.53
CA VAL A 176 1.76 -8.34 15.91
C VAL A 176 0.75 -8.54 17.05
N PRO A 177 -0.24 -7.65 17.25
CA PRO A 177 -1.18 -7.80 18.35
C PRO A 177 -2.04 -9.06 18.20
N ASP A 178 -2.16 -9.82 19.28
CA ASP A 178 -3.10 -10.94 19.39
C ASP A 178 -4.23 -10.52 20.35
N PRO A 179 -5.47 -10.34 19.87
CA PRO A 179 -6.61 -9.98 20.72
C PRO A 179 -6.90 -10.96 21.88
N ALA A 180 -6.31 -12.17 21.87
CA ALA A 180 -6.43 -13.14 22.95
C ALA A 180 -5.40 -12.94 24.08
N GLU A 181 -4.33 -12.17 23.86
CA GLU A 181 -3.30 -11.91 24.87
C GLU A 181 -3.72 -10.78 25.83
N ALA A 182 -3.46 -10.96 27.12
CA ALA A 182 -3.92 -10.07 28.17
C ALA A 182 -3.48 -8.61 27.98
N ALA A 183 -2.31 -8.38 27.38
CA ALA A 183 -1.78 -7.04 27.13
C ALA A 183 -2.71 -6.21 26.24
N PHE A 184 -3.34 -6.82 25.23
CA PHE A 184 -4.20 -6.09 24.28
C PHE A 184 -5.68 -6.11 24.67
N THR A 185 -6.03 -6.75 25.78
CA THR A 185 -7.45 -6.96 26.13
C THR A 185 -8.12 -5.71 26.64
N ASP A 186 -7.39 -4.68 27.06
CA ASP A 186 -7.96 -3.39 27.49
C ASP A 186 -8.09 -2.38 26.34
N ASN A 187 -7.39 -2.59 25.23
CA ASN A 187 -7.34 -1.66 24.10
C ASN A 187 -8.71 -1.29 23.52
N ALA A 188 -8.82 -0.07 23.01
CA ALA A 188 -9.96 0.36 22.21
C ALA A 188 -9.98 -0.36 20.85
N PRO A 189 -11.14 -0.84 20.36
CA PRO A 189 -11.25 -1.50 19.06
C PRO A 189 -11.20 -0.51 17.88
N ARG A 190 -11.33 0.80 18.14
CA ARG A 190 -11.23 1.86 17.12
C ARG A 190 -10.48 3.06 17.68
N VAL A 191 -9.45 3.48 16.97
CA VAL A 191 -8.62 4.64 17.33
C VAL A 191 -9.08 5.88 16.57
N LEU A 192 -9.26 5.74 15.26
CA LEU A 192 -9.63 6.84 14.36
C LEU A 192 -10.86 6.48 13.52
N ARG A 193 -11.81 7.40 13.46
CA ARG A 193 -12.95 7.36 12.54
C ARG A 193 -13.07 8.69 11.80
N LEU A 194 -12.82 8.69 10.51
CA LEU A 194 -13.07 9.80 9.62
C LEU A 194 -14.13 9.39 8.59
N ILE A 195 -15.33 9.96 8.70
CA ILE A 195 -16.44 9.66 7.80
C ILE A 195 -17.12 10.96 7.33
N GLY A 196 -17.55 10.98 6.07
CA GLY A 196 -18.25 12.14 5.50
C GLY A 196 -18.24 12.11 3.98
N ALA A 197 -19.32 12.55 3.34
CA ALA A 197 -19.51 12.36 1.90
C ALA A 197 -19.14 13.59 1.04
N GLU A 198 -19.09 14.80 1.63
CA GLU A 198 -18.85 16.05 0.88
C GLU A 198 -18.08 17.06 1.74
N GLY A 199 -17.12 17.78 1.14
CA GLY A 199 -16.34 18.81 1.81
C GLY A 199 -14.93 18.95 1.26
N PHE A 200 -14.13 19.81 1.90
CA PHE A 200 -12.69 19.84 1.68
C PHE A 200 -12.09 18.48 2.08
N PRO A 201 -11.08 17.96 1.37
CA PRO A 201 -10.41 16.75 1.81
C PRO A 201 -9.73 17.00 3.16
N SER A 202 -9.91 16.09 4.13
CA SER A 202 -9.13 16.11 5.36
C SER A 202 -7.69 15.73 5.07
N LEU A 203 -6.72 16.55 5.49
CA LEU A 203 -5.30 16.16 5.47
C LEU A 203 -4.93 15.53 6.82
N LEU A 204 -4.43 14.31 6.80
CA LEU A 204 -3.77 13.68 7.94
C LEU A 204 -2.28 13.55 7.59
N ASP A 205 -1.43 14.23 8.35
CA ASP A 205 -0.01 14.35 8.02
C ASP A 205 0.86 14.04 9.24
N ARG A 206 1.80 13.10 9.10
CA ARG A 206 2.79 12.70 10.12
C ARG A 206 2.18 12.23 11.46
N LEU A 207 1.14 11.41 11.37
CA LEU A 207 0.53 10.76 12.53
C LEU A 207 0.95 9.29 12.62
N THR A 208 1.19 8.80 13.83
CA THR A 208 1.27 7.35 14.10
C THR A 208 -0.02 6.91 14.75
N ILE A 209 -0.67 5.88 14.22
CA ILE A 209 -1.92 5.33 14.76
C ILE A 209 -1.69 3.87 15.16
N THR A 210 -1.88 3.56 16.44
CA THR A 210 -1.49 2.27 17.04
C THR A 210 -2.46 1.81 18.13
N GLY A 211 -2.30 0.57 18.62
CA GLY A 211 -2.99 0.07 19.80
C GLY A 211 -4.50 -0.14 19.60
N GLY A 212 -5.02 -0.02 18.38
CA GLY A 212 -6.41 -0.37 18.11
C GLY A 212 -6.56 -1.88 18.00
N VAL A 213 -7.20 -2.51 18.99
CA VAL A 213 -7.40 -3.98 19.01
C VAL A 213 -8.86 -4.34 19.24
N GLY A 214 -9.49 -4.92 18.22
CA GLY A 214 -10.87 -5.38 18.26
C GLY A 214 -11.05 -6.83 17.83
N THR A 215 -12.22 -7.39 18.13
CA THR A 215 -12.54 -8.82 17.91
C THR A 215 -13.84 -9.03 17.14
N SER A 216 -14.66 -7.99 16.99
CA SER A 216 -15.93 -8.03 16.28
C SER A 216 -15.75 -7.76 14.79
N GLN A 217 -16.71 -8.21 13.98
CA GLN A 217 -16.67 -8.03 12.51
C GLN A 217 -16.70 -6.56 12.06
N ASN A 218 -17.11 -5.63 12.93
CA ASN A 218 -17.15 -4.20 12.66
C ASN A 218 -15.94 -3.45 13.23
N ASP A 219 -15.03 -4.16 13.89
CA ASP A 219 -13.87 -3.55 14.52
C ASP A 219 -12.81 -3.30 13.46
N THR A 220 -12.54 -2.03 13.24
CA THR A 220 -11.49 -1.54 12.35
C THR A 220 -10.84 -0.39 13.10
N ALA A 221 -9.56 -0.55 13.42
CA ALA A 221 -8.83 0.40 14.25
C ALA A 221 -8.78 1.79 13.60
N VAL A 222 -8.55 1.83 12.29
CA VAL A 222 -8.49 3.05 11.49
C VAL A 222 -9.53 2.98 10.38
N LEU A 223 -10.63 3.72 10.52
CA LEU A 223 -11.71 3.77 9.53
C LEU A 223 -11.74 5.13 8.84
N VAL A 224 -11.44 5.16 7.55
CA VAL A 224 -11.50 6.36 6.71
C VAL A 224 -12.43 6.12 5.51
N GLN A 225 -13.54 6.86 5.51
CA GLN A 225 -14.57 6.85 4.47
C GLN A 225 -15.03 8.28 4.20
N ALA A 226 -14.07 9.11 3.79
CA ALA A 226 -14.29 10.50 3.42
C ALA A 226 -13.17 10.96 2.48
N PRO A 227 -13.42 11.99 1.65
CA PRO A 227 -12.37 12.68 0.91
C PRO A 227 -11.19 13.02 1.83
N CYS A 228 -10.01 12.46 1.56
CA CYS A 228 -8.85 12.69 2.39
C CYS A 228 -7.52 12.64 1.64
N ILE A 229 -6.48 13.19 2.26
CA ILE A 229 -5.09 13.01 1.89
C ILE A 229 -4.39 12.44 3.13
N LEU A 230 -3.84 11.23 3.01
CA LEU A 230 -2.93 10.68 4.00
C LEU A 230 -1.50 10.95 3.53
N ARG A 231 -0.72 11.65 4.35
CA ARG A 231 0.68 11.97 4.04
C ARG A 231 1.59 11.53 5.19
N ASN A 232 2.57 10.67 4.90
CA ASN A 232 3.54 10.20 5.90
C ASN A 232 2.88 9.66 7.19
N VAL A 233 1.74 8.97 7.06
CA VAL A 233 1.03 8.38 8.19
C VAL A 233 1.57 6.98 8.44
N SER A 234 1.72 6.62 9.71
CA SER A 234 2.09 5.27 10.14
C SER A 234 0.88 4.58 10.78
N ILE A 235 0.54 3.38 10.33
CA ILE A 235 -0.48 2.50 10.93
C ILE A 235 0.24 1.27 11.44
N VAL A 236 0.38 1.16 12.76
CA VAL A 236 1.30 0.17 13.35
C VAL A 236 0.61 -0.62 14.43
N ALA A 237 0.85 -1.94 14.47
CA ALA A 237 0.41 -2.81 15.56
C ALA A 237 -1.07 -2.62 15.92
N ASN A 238 -1.94 -2.57 14.91
CA ASN A 238 -3.39 -2.59 15.09
C ASN A 238 -3.93 -3.97 14.72
N ALA A 239 -4.98 -4.42 15.40
CA ALA A 239 -5.66 -5.68 15.14
C ALA A 239 -7.19 -5.53 15.08
N GLY A 240 -7.83 -6.23 14.16
CA GLY A 240 -9.29 -6.21 14.07
C GLY A 240 -9.83 -7.12 12.97
N PHE A 241 -11.07 -6.86 12.56
CA PHE A 241 -11.57 -7.42 11.30
C PHE A 241 -10.74 -6.94 10.10
N ARG A 242 -10.32 -5.67 10.18
CA ARG A 242 -9.24 -5.04 9.43
C ARG A 242 -8.47 -4.16 10.40
N ALA A 243 -7.17 -3.99 10.22
CA ALA A 243 -6.44 -2.98 10.97
C ALA A 243 -6.81 -1.57 10.48
N ALA A 244 -6.92 -1.40 9.17
CA ALA A 244 -7.43 -0.16 8.59
C ALA A 244 -8.37 -0.40 7.40
N PHE A 245 -9.24 0.55 7.14
CA PHE A 245 -10.02 0.63 5.91
C PHE A 245 -9.98 2.05 5.36
N LEU A 246 -9.50 2.22 4.13
CA LEU A 246 -9.35 3.51 3.46
C LEU A 246 -10.17 3.55 2.17
N SER A 247 -10.90 4.63 1.97
CA SER A 247 -11.67 4.89 0.76
C SER A 247 -11.76 6.39 0.54
N GLU A 248 -11.84 6.80 -0.74
CA GLU A 248 -11.92 8.22 -1.13
C GLU A 248 -10.69 9.05 -0.70
N CYS A 249 -9.53 8.42 -0.60
CA CYS A 249 -8.30 9.07 -0.16
C CYS A 249 -7.19 9.01 -1.21
N ASP A 250 -6.36 10.04 -1.23
CA ASP A 250 -5.02 9.97 -1.80
C ASP A 250 -4.03 9.59 -0.70
N VAL A 251 -3.21 8.57 -0.94
CA VAL A 251 -2.31 8.00 0.07
C VAL A 251 -0.87 8.11 -0.43
N ASP A 252 -0.06 8.88 0.30
CA ASP A 252 1.33 9.18 0.00
C ASP A 252 2.18 8.94 1.25
N GLY A 253 3.21 8.09 1.15
CA GLY A 253 4.12 7.87 2.27
C GLY A 253 3.54 7.03 3.42
N LEU A 254 2.53 6.17 3.17
CA LEU A 254 1.96 5.31 4.21
C LEU A 254 2.97 4.25 4.68
N THR A 255 3.15 4.12 5.99
CA THR A 255 3.93 3.05 6.61
C THR A 255 3.02 2.13 7.43
N ALA A 256 2.78 0.91 6.96
CA ALA A 256 1.94 -0.09 7.63
C ALA A 256 2.79 -1.25 8.17
N ILE A 257 2.88 -1.40 9.49
CA ILE A 257 3.79 -2.36 10.13
C ILE A 257 3.06 -3.23 11.15
N ARG A 258 3.30 -4.55 11.10
CA ARG A 258 2.86 -5.53 12.13
C ARG A 258 1.36 -5.45 12.44
N ASN A 259 0.55 -5.03 11.49
CA ASN A 259 -0.90 -5.04 11.65
C ASN A 259 -1.44 -6.46 11.51
N ARG A 260 -2.54 -6.74 12.21
CA ARG A 260 -3.24 -8.02 12.15
C ARG A 260 -4.67 -7.85 11.65
N SER A 261 -5.13 -8.79 10.85
CA SER A 261 -6.55 -8.91 10.52
C SER A 261 -7.05 -10.35 10.57
N ALA A 262 -8.25 -10.54 11.13
CA ALA A 262 -8.86 -11.86 11.33
C ALA A 262 -9.54 -12.45 10.08
N GLN A 263 -9.79 -11.64 9.04
CA GLN A 263 -10.33 -12.16 7.77
C GLN A 263 -9.67 -11.43 6.61
N ARG A 264 -10.08 -10.19 6.35
CA ARG A 264 -9.65 -9.44 5.16
C ARG A 264 -8.22 -8.96 5.31
N GLY A 265 -7.69 -8.24 4.32
CA GLY A 265 -6.31 -7.74 4.42
C GLY A 265 -6.12 -6.76 5.55
N SER A 266 -4.88 -6.67 6.03
CA SER A 266 -4.51 -5.81 7.16
C SER A 266 -4.97 -4.38 6.90
N ILE A 267 -4.62 -3.83 5.74
CA ILE A 267 -5.16 -2.58 5.22
C ILE A 267 -6.14 -2.90 4.09
N GLY A 268 -7.42 -2.60 4.28
CA GLY A 268 -8.43 -2.73 3.23
C GLY A 268 -8.61 -1.41 2.49
N VAL A 269 -8.77 -1.46 1.17
CA VAL A 269 -9.07 -0.27 0.37
C VAL A 269 -10.21 -0.50 -0.62
N SER A 270 -10.91 0.57 -0.97
CA SER A 270 -11.97 0.56 -1.97
C SER A 270 -11.85 1.78 -2.88
N GLY A 271 -11.82 1.51 -4.19
CA GLY A 271 -11.54 2.49 -5.23
C GLY A 271 -12.70 3.42 -5.61
N PRO A 272 -12.41 4.54 -6.30
CA PRO A 272 -11.08 4.95 -6.78
C PRO A 272 -10.13 5.38 -5.64
N ILE A 273 -8.90 4.88 -5.65
CA ILE A 273 -7.87 5.18 -4.64
C ILE A 273 -6.46 5.10 -5.25
N THR A 274 -5.58 6.03 -4.89
CA THR A 274 -4.16 6.01 -5.25
C THR A 274 -3.34 5.82 -3.99
N ILE A 275 -2.37 4.91 -4.07
CA ILE A 275 -1.38 4.65 -3.03
C ILE A 275 -0.01 4.80 -3.69
N SER A 276 0.78 5.73 -3.17
CA SER A 276 2.13 5.97 -3.63
C SER A 276 3.09 5.95 -2.46
N ASP A 277 4.33 5.57 -2.73
CA ASP A 277 5.44 5.79 -1.80
C ASP A 277 5.23 5.10 -0.44
N ALA A 278 4.55 3.95 -0.45
CA ALA A 278 4.10 3.25 0.75
C ALA A 278 4.93 1.99 1.07
N GLU A 279 5.06 1.68 2.36
CA GLU A 279 5.75 0.50 2.88
C GLU A 279 4.79 -0.35 3.72
N PHE A 280 4.63 -1.62 3.34
CA PHE A 280 3.85 -2.62 4.09
C PHE A 280 4.80 -3.71 4.57
N ILE A 281 5.05 -3.76 5.88
CA ILE A 281 6.10 -4.60 6.46
C ILE A 281 5.55 -5.52 7.55
N GLY A 282 5.72 -6.83 7.38
CA GLY A 282 5.43 -7.83 8.42
C GLY A 282 3.98 -7.83 8.90
N ASN A 283 3.04 -7.40 8.05
CA ASN A 283 1.61 -7.44 8.37
C ASN A 283 1.06 -8.86 8.16
N VAL A 284 0.04 -9.22 8.93
CA VAL A 284 -0.50 -10.59 9.01
C VAL A 284 -2.02 -10.59 8.84
N ALA A 285 -2.52 -11.33 7.85
CA ALA A 285 -3.95 -11.51 7.62
C ALA A 285 -4.35 -12.99 7.65
N GLU A 286 -5.40 -13.36 8.37
CA GLU A 286 -5.83 -14.77 8.46
C GLU A 286 -6.47 -15.31 7.17
N GLU A 287 -7.13 -14.50 6.32
CA GLU A 287 -7.75 -14.96 5.06
C GLU A 287 -7.04 -14.42 3.80
N GLY A 288 -6.75 -13.12 3.72
CA GLY A 288 -5.98 -12.67 2.56
C GLY A 288 -5.56 -11.21 2.52
N GLY A 289 -4.48 -10.93 1.78
CA GLY A 289 -3.87 -9.61 1.63
C GLY A 289 -3.09 -9.19 2.86
N GLY A 290 -1.98 -9.89 3.14
CA GLY A 290 -1.22 -9.70 4.38
C GLY A 290 -0.85 -8.24 4.63
N GLY A 291 -0.45 -7.51 3.58
CA GLY A 291 -0.30 -6.05 3.60
C GLY A 291 -1.58 -5.31 3.21
N LEU A 292 -2.11 -5.58 2.01
CA LEU A 292 -3.19 -4.80 1.39
C LEU A 292 -4.30 -5.69 0.81
N TYR A 293 -5.55 -5.28 0.96
CA TYR A 293 -6.70 -5.90 0.32
C TYR A 293 -7.47 -4.89 -0.53
N ILE A 294 -7.48 -5.10 -1.85
CA ILE A 294 -8.29 -4.33 -2.79
C ILE A 294 -9.70 -4.91 -2.80
N ALA A 295 -10.62 -4.29 -2.08
CA ALA A 295 -12.01 -4.76 -1.95
C ALA A 295 -12.85 -4.50 -3.20
N ALA A 296 -12.57 -3.38 -3.89
CA ALA A 296 -13.15 -2.99 -5.16
C ALA A 296 -12.20 -1.99 -5.85
N GLY A 297 -12.10 -2.05 -7.18
CA GLY A 297 -11.28 -1.14 -7.99
C GLY A 297 -12.08 -0.01 -8.65
N PRO A 298 -11.41 0.94 -9.30
CA PRO A 298 -9.98 0.91 -9.61
C PRO A 298 -9.08 1.37 -8.45
N ALA A 299 -7.88 0.77 -8.34
CA ALA A 299 -6.82 1.25 -7.46
C ALA A 299 -5.50 1.37 -8.23
N THR A 300 -4.67 2.34 -7.87
CA THR A 300 -3.29 2.45 -8.36
C THR A 300 -2.35 2.36 -7.19
N VAL A 301 -1.36 1.46 -7.26
CA VAL A 301 -0.26 1.37 -6.29
C VAL A 301 1.05 1.62 -7.01
N SER A 302 1.81 2.63 -6.58
CA SER A 302 3.06 3.00 -7.23
C SER A 302 4.20 3.22 -6.24
N ARG A 303 5.45 2.98 -6.69
CA ARG A 303 6.68 3.26 -5.93
C ARG A 303 6.63 2.76 -4.48
N SER A 304 6.06 1.57 -4.29
CA SER A 304 5.74 1.02 -2.97
C SER A 304 6.44 -0.32 -2.74
N ALA A 305 6.54 -0.73 -1.47
CA ALA A 305 7.16 -1.99 -1.09
C ALA A 305 6.28 -2.82 -0.15
N PHE A 306 6.25 -4.12 -0.40
CA PHE A 306 5.61 -5.13 0.44
C PHE A 306 6.67 -6.14 0.86
N VAL A 307 7.02 -6.15 2.14
CA VAL A 307 8.13 -6.94 2.68
C VAL A 307 7.66 -7.84 3.82
N GLY A 308 7.89 -9.14 3.69
CA GLY A 308 7.66 -10.09 4.79
C GLY A 308 6.21 -10.18 5.27
N ASN A 309 5.23 -9.79 4.46
CA ASN A 309 3.82 -9.88 4.82
C ASN A 309 3.33 -11.32 4.68
N GLN A 310 2.37 -11.70 5.53
CA GLN A 310 1.87 -13.07 5.62
C GLN A 310 0.36 -13.12 5.53
N ALA A 311 -0.17 -14.04 4.71
CA ALA A 311 -1.60 -14.29 4.69
C ALA A 311 -1.97 -15.71 4.25
N PHE A 312 -3.26 -16.05 4.32
CA PHE A 312 -3.72 -17.29 3.70
C PHE A 312 -3.74 -17.20 2.17
N ASN A 313 -4.26 -16.10 1.58
CA ASN A 313 -4.16 -15.79 0.14
C ASN A 313 -3.49 -14.43 -0.09
N GLY A 314 -2.53 -14.36 -1.00
CA GLY A 314 -1.88 -13.09 -1.33
C GLY A 314 -1.07 -12.59 -0.14
N GLY A 315 0.13 -13.16 0.07
CA GLY A 315 0.95 -12.82 1.23
C GLY A 315 1.16 -11.32 1.38
N ALA A 316 1.30 -10.60 0.27
CA ALA A 316 1.25 -9.15 0.22
C ALA A 316 -0.15 -8.61 -0.08
N ILE A 317 -0.74 -8.95 -1.24
CA ILE A 317 -1.97 -8.33 -1.74
C ILE A 317 -3.01 -9.38 -2.14
N LEU A 318 -4.24 -9.18 -1.70
CA LEU A 318 -5.42 -9.84 -2.27
C LEU A 318 -6.26 -8.84 -3.07
N VAL A 319 -6.66 -9.21 -4.28
CA VAL A 319 -7.41 -8.35 -5.21
C VAL A 319 -8.78 -8.92 -5.53
N ASN A 320 -9.85 -8.17 -5.23
CA ASN A 320 -11.23 -8.41 -5.66
C ASN A 320 -11.76 -7.19 -6.43
N GLY A 321 -11.13 -6.85 -7.56
CA GLY A 321 -11.41 -5.64 -8.30
C GLY A 321 -10.38 -5.41 -9.40
N SER A 322 -10.12 -4.15 -9.73
CA SER A 322 -9.03 -3.76 -10.62
C SER A 322 -7.93 -3.03 -9.87
N VAL A 323 -6.67 -3.40 -10.12
CA VAL A 323 -5.51 -2.67 -9.60
C VAL A 323 -4.40 -2.58 -10.64
N THR A 324 -3.76 -1.41 -10.70
CA THR A 324 -2.53 -1.18 -11.44
C THR A 324 -1.38 -1.04 -10.44
N LEU A 325 -0.36 -1.88 -10.58
CA LEU A 325 0.85 -1.93 -9.76
C LEU A 325 2.03 -1.46 -10.63
N ILE A 326 2.67 -0.35 -10.28
CA ILE A 326 3.75 0.25 -11.08
C ILE A 326 4.95 0.53 -10.19
N SER A 327 6.13 0.03 -10.56
CA SER A 327 7.35 0.25 -9.78
C SER A 327 7.21 -0.25 -8.33
N VAL A 328 6.62 -1.43 -8.14
CA VAL A 328 6.35 -2.04 -6.82
C VAL A 328 7.32 -3.19 -6.54
N ARG A 329 7.79 -3.28 -5.29
CA ARG A 329 8.64 -4.38 -4.79
C ARG A 329 7.82 -5.32 -3.92
N PHE A 330 7.79 -6.60 -4.27
CA PHE A 330 7.24 -7.68 -3.45
C PHE A 330 8.36 -8.60 -3.03
N ILE A 331 8.77 -8.52 -1.76
CA ILE A 331 9.95 -9.21 -1.26
C ILE A 331 9.58 -10.08 -0.06
N SER A 332 9.93 -11.36 -0.12
CA SER A 332 9.81 -12.30 1.01
C SER A 332 8.39 -12.42 1.59
N ASN A 333 7.35 -12.14 0.79
CA ASN A 333 5.97 -12.30 1.26
C ASN A 333 5.58 -13.79 1.22
N GLN A 334 4.74 -14.19 2.16
CA GLN A 334 4.35 -15.58 2.33
C GLN A 334 2.84 -15.75 2.31
N ALA A 335 2.37 -16.68 1.48
CA ALA A 335 1.00 -17.17 1.51
C ALA A 335 0.93 -18.63 1.97
N THR A 336 -0.07 -18.98 2.76
CA THR A 336 -0.36 -20.40 3.07
C THR A 336 -0.88 -21.14 1.83
N CYS A 337 -1.66 -20.45 0.98
CA CYS A 337 -2.45 -21.06 -0.07
C CYS A 337 -2.06 -20.56 -1.47
N ASN A 338 -2.54 -19.38 -1.85
CA ASN A 338 -2.46 -18.87 -3.23
C ASN A 338 -1.68 -17.57 -3.28
N GLY A 339 -0.71 -17.48 -4.20
CA GLY A 339 0.03 -16.25 -4.49
C GLY A 339 0.88 -15.78 -3.32
N GLY A 340 2.15 -16.22 -3.26
CA GLY A 340 3.07 -15.83 -2.19
C GLY A 340 3.17 -14.31 -2.02
N ALA A 341 3.07 -13.55 -3.11
CA ALA A 341 2.87 -12.11 -3.09
C ALA A 341 1.41 -11.73 -3.35
N VAL A 342 0.87 -12.02 -4.53
CA VAL A 342 -0.40 -11.48 -5.00
C VAL A 342 -1.39 -12.60 -5.32
N ALA A 343 -2.59 -12.52 -4.75
CA ALA A 343 -3.72 -13.37 -5.14
C ALA A 343 -4.79 -12.53 -5.83
N ILE A 344 -5.21 -12.96 -7.01
CA ILE A 344 -6.21 -12.28 -7.83
C ILE A 344 -7.48 -13.13 -7.81
N GLY A 345 -8.53 -12.59 -7.17
CA GLY A 345 -9.84 -13.19 -7.10
C GLY A 345 -10.61 -13.14 -8.42
N GLU A 346 -11.75 -13.82 -8.45
CA GLU A 346 -12.57 -13.96 -9.66
C GLU A 346 -13.00 -12.61 -10.25
N PHE A 347 -13.10 -12.56 -11.59
CA PHE A 347 -13.56 -11.39 -12.35
C PHE A 347 -12.74 -10.11 -12.11
N SER A 348 -11.53 -10.25 -11.60
CA SER A 348 -10.61 -9.15 -11.31
C SER A 348 -9.63 -8.90 -12.46
N ALA A 349 -8.98 -7.74 -12.43
CA ALA A 349 -7.98 -7.35 -13.41
C ALA A 349 -6.76 -6.72 -12.74
N VAL A 350 -5.57 -7.23 -13.04
CA VAL A 350 -4.33 -6.67 -12.51
C VAL A 350 -3.38 -6.34 -13.65
N SER A 351 -2.79 -5.15 -13.59
CA SER A 351 -1.61 -4.79 -14.39
C SER A 351 -0.43 -4.63 -13.45
N ALA A 352 0.67 -5.33 -13.68
CA ALA A 352 1.89 -5.25 -12.88
C ALA A 352 3.08 -4.89 -13.78
N HIS A 353 3.52 -3.65 -13.68
CA HIS A 353 4.48 -3.06 -14.61
C HIS A 353 5.71 -2.55 -13.86
N ASN A 354 6.88 -2.65 -14.48
CA ASN A 354 8.13 -2.13 -13.93
C ASN A 354 8.44 -2.63 -12.50
N SER A 355 8.03 -3.85 -12.15
CA SER A 355 7.96 -4.31 -10.76
C SER A 355 8.91 -5.48 -10.48
N LEU A 356 9.15 -5.77 -9.19
CA LEU A 356 9.98 -6.87 -8.73
C LEU A 356 9.17 -7.80 -7.82
N PHE A 357 9.25 -9.10 -8.10
CA PHE A 357 8.80 -10.18 -7.23
C PHE A 357 10.00 -11.03 -6.85
N ALA A 358 10.48 -10.90 -5.61
CA ALA A 358 11.66 -11.60 -5.11
C ALA A 358 11.34 -12.45 -3.88
N SER A 359 11.77 -13.71 -3.90
CA SER A 359 11.75 -14.60 -2.72
C SER A 359 10.36 -14.80 -2.08
N ASN A 360 9.27 -14.55 -2.81
CA ASN A 360 7.93 -14.77 -2.31
C ASN A 360 7.62 -16.27 -2.30
N THR A 361 6.87 -16.72 -1.30
CA THR A 361 6.65 -18.15 -1.06
C THR A 361 5.17 -18.47 -0.86
N ALA A 362 4.67 -19.52 -1.50
CA ALA A 362 3.36 -20.09 -1.22
C ALA A 362 3.47 -21.54 -0.70
N TRP A 363 2.94 -21.83 0.48
CA TRP A 363 3.08 -23.16 1.09
C TRP A 363 2.08 -24.21 0.57
N ALA A 364 1.13 -23.84 -0.30
CA ALA A 364 0.17 -24.70 -1.01
C ALA A 364 -0.34 -25.93 -0.22
N ASP A 365 -0.69 -25.78 1.06
CA ASP A 365 -1.40 -26.83 1.84
C ASP A 365 -2.90 -26.85 1.52
N CYS A 366 -3.28 -26.32 0.37
CA CYS A 366 -4.66 -26.17 -0.07
C CYS A 366 -5.05 -27.31 -1.02
N SER A 367 -6.10 -28.04 -0.63
CA SER A 367 -6.55 -29.27 -1.27
C SER A 367 -7.00 -29.14 -2.73
N PHE A 368 -7.02 -27.94 -3.33
CA PHE A 368 -7.71 -27.68 -4.60
C PHE A 368 -7.01 -26.72 -5.58
N SER A 369 -5.81 -26.18 -5.27
CA SER A 369 -5.10 -25.27 -6.15
C SER A 369 -3.61 -25.62 -6.26
N HIS A 370 -3.05 -25.49 -7.48
CA HIS A 370 -1.61 -25.45 -7.67
C HIS A 370 -1.10 -24.16 -7.03
N GLY A 371 -0.13 -24.27 -6.11
CA GLY A 371 0.44 -23.09 -5.45
C GLY A 371 1.04 -22.11 -6.48
N ALA A 372 1.05 -20.82 -6.15
CA ALA A 372 1.76 -19.82 -6.96
C ALA A 372 2.75 -19.05 -6.08
N GLY A 373 4.04 -19.15 -6.39
CA GLY A 373 5.09 -18.57 -5.56
C GLY A 373 5.04 -17.05 -5.53
N ALA A 374 4.70 -16.42 -6.66
CA ALA A 374 4.48 -14.98 -6.75
C ALA A 374 2.99 -14.64 -6.89
N ILE A 375 2.36 -15.01 -8.02
CA ILE A 375 1.02 -14.51 -8.38
C ILE A 375 0.05 -15.65 -8.71
N SER A 376 -1.08 -15.69 -8.02
CA SER A 376 -2.19 -16.59 -8.36
C SER A 376 -3.32 -15.84 -9.05
N VAL A 377 -3.87 -16.42 -10.12
CA VAL A 377 -4.93 -15.85 -10.95
C VAL A 377 -6.12 -16.82 -11.02
N ALA A 378 -7.26 -16.45 -10.43
CA ALA A 378 -8.49 -17.24 -10.48
C ALA A 378 -9.55 -16.54 -11.34
N TYR A 379 -9.90 -17.09 -12.50
CA TYR A 379 -10.94 -16.56 -13.40
C TYR A 379 -10.84 -15.05 -13.64
N ALA A 380 -9.61 -14.57 -13.79
CA ALA A 380 -9.25 -13.15 -13.82
C ALA A 380 -8.28 -12.83 -14.96
N SER A 381 -7.88 -11.57 -15.08
CA SER A 381 -6.85 -11.15 -16.03
C SER A 381 -5.64 -10.56 -15.31
N LEU A 382 -4.46 -10.92 -15.81
CA LEU A 382 -3.18 -10.41 -15.36
C LEU A 382 -2.37 -9.98 -16.57
N ASP A 383 -1.96 -8.72 -16.60
CA ASP A 383 -0.98 -8.21 -17.54
C ASP A 383 0.30 -7.84 -16.81
N VAL A 384 1.43 -8.34 -17.28
CA VAL A 384 2.74 -8.11 -16.69
C VAL A 384 3.71 -7.63 -17.75
N ALA A 385 4.40 -6.54 -17.43
CA ALA A 385 5.33 -5.87 -18.32
C ALA A 385 6.58 -5.47 -17.56
N ASN A 386 7.74 -5.50 -18.19
CA ASN A 386 8.94 -4.86 -17.65
C ASN A 386 9.24 -5.31 -16.20
N THR A 387 9.04 -6.59 -15.88
CA THR A 387 9.01 -7.08 -14.49
C THR A 387 10.01 -8.22 -14.29
N THR A 388 10.64 -8.26 -13.12
CA THR A 388 11.58 -9.32 -12.73
C THR A 388 10.97 -10.22 -11.67
N PHE A 389 10.96 -11.54 -11.90
CA PHE A 389 10.61 -12.56 -10.92
C PHE A 389 11.84 -13.39 -10.60
N VAL A 390 12.23 -13.40 -9.33
CA VAL A 390 13.45 -14.07 -8.87
C VAL A 390 13.23 -14.84 -7.58
N GLY A 391 13.66 -16.11 -7.55
CA GLY A 391 13.65 -16.90 -6.31
C GLY A 391 12.27 -17.14 -5.69
N ASN A 392 11.17 -16.89 -6.42
CA ASN A 392 9.83 -17.15 -5.88
C ASN A 392 9.54 -18.64 -5.91
N SER A 393 8.85 -19.13 -4.88
CA SER A 393 8.68 -20.56 -4.68
C SER A 393 7.29 -20.98 -4.24
N ALA A 394 6.83 -22.14 -4.69
CA ALA A 394 5.55 -22.73 -4.27
C ALA A 394 5.72 -24.20 -3.90
N ARG A 395 4.99 -24.69 -2.88
CA ARG A 395 4.98 -26.13 -2.58
C ARG A 395 4.43 -26.93 -3.76
N TYR A 396 5.08 -28.06 -4.06
CA TYR A 396 4.71 -28.90 -5.21
C TYR A 396 3.31 -29.51 -5.11
N PRO A 397 2.50 -29.47 -6.19
CA PRO A 397 2.78 -28.83 -7.47
C PRO A 397 2.49 -27.31 -7.44
N GLY A 398 3.42 -26.48 -7.94
CA GLY A 398 3.24 -25.02 -7.95
C GLY A 398 4.22 -24.26 -8.86
N ASP A 399 3.71 -23.16 -9.43
CA ASP A 399 4.35 -22.30 -10.44
C ASP A 399 4.82 -20.95 -9.83
N VAL A 400 5.57 -20.11 -10.56
CA VAL A 400 5.75 -18.70 -10.12
C VAL A 400 4.47 -17.91 -10.33
N ILE A 401 3.80 -18.13 -11.46
CA ILE A 401 2.47 -17.60 -11.77
C ILE A 401 1.55 -18.76 -12.12
N SER A 402 0.50 -18.96 -11.34
CA SER A 402 -0.53 -19.97 -11.61
C SER A 402 -1.82 -19.28 -12.03
N SER A 403 -2.40 -19.72 -13.14
CA SER A 403 -3.71 -19.24 -13.62
C SER A 403 -4.69 -20.38 -13.83
N THR A 404 -5.86 -20.25 -13.22
CA THR A 404 -7.01 -21.14 -13.38
C THR A 404 -8.15 -20.38 -14.03
N GLY A 405 -8.46 -20.69 -15.30
CA GLY A 405 -9.58 -20.07 -16.02
C GLY A 405 -9.41 -18.57 -16.31
N GLY A 406 -8.22 -18.01 -16.07
CA GLY A 406 -7.87 -16.61 -16.33
C GLY A 406 -6.93 -16.43 -17.53
N LYS A 407 -6.72 -15.17 -17.93
CA LYS A 407 -5.76 -14.79 -18.98
C LYS A 407 -4.51 -14.18 -18.34
N VAL A 408 -3.33 -14.62 -18.75
CA VAL A 408 -2.06 -14.03 -18.34
C VAL A 408 -1.28 -13.57 -19.58
N THR A 409 -0.84 -12.31 -19.59
CA THR A 409 0.12 -11.77 -20.55
C THR A 409 1.39 -11.38 -19.82
N LEU A 410 2.54 -11.81 -20.33
CA LEU A 410 3.85 -11.47 -19.77
C LEU A 410 4.76 -11.00 -20.89
N HIS A 411 5.27 -9.77 -20.76
CA HIS A 411 6.17 -9.21 -21.74
C HIS A 411 7.32 -8.40 -21.15
N ASN A 412 8.41 -8.28 -21.92
CA ASN A 412 9.65 -7.60 -21.51
C ASN A 412 10.09 -7.98 -20.09
N SER A 413 10.06 -9.26 -19.74
CA SER A 413 10.18 -9.70 -18.33
C SER A 413 11.19 -10.81 -18.13
N ILE A 414 11.72 -10.91 -16.90
CA ILE A 414 12.71 -11.92 -16.50
C ILE A 414 12.06 -12.89 -15.50
N LEU A 415 12.24 -14.19 -15.72
CA LEU A 415 11.93 -15.26 -14.79
C LEU A 415 13.22 -16.02 -14.48
N GLN A 416 13.75 -15.91 -13.25
CA GLN A 416 15.04 -16.48 -12.87
C GLN A 416 14.99 -17.21 -11.52
N GLY A 417 15.36 -18.49 -11.48
CA GLY A 417 15.48 -19.25 -10.24
C GLY A 417 14.18 -19.40 -9.45
N ASN A 418 13.03 -19.29 -10.12
CA ASN A 418 11.74 -19.57 -9.50
C ASN A 418 11.48 -21.09 -9.56
N GLY A 419 10.84 -21.67 -8.55
CA GLY A 419 10.67 -23.13 -8.55
C GLY A 419 9.72 -23.69 -7.50
N SER A 420 9.60 -25.00 -7.49
CA SER A 420 8.73 -25.72 -6.56
C SER A 420 9.51 -26.31 -5.38
N ILE A 421 8.95 -26.22 -4.16
CA ILE A 421 9.51 -26.85 -2.95
C ILE A 421 8.84 -28.22 -2.75
N THR A 422 9.62 -29.31 -2.82
CA THR A 422 9.17 -30.67 -2.47
C THR A 422 9.52 -30.97 -1.00
N GLN A 423 8.55 -31.45 -0.21
CA GLN A 423 8.75 -31.73 1.23
C GLN A 423 9.41 -33.09 1.52
N HIS A 424 9.82 -33.87 0.51
CA HIS A 424 10.52 -35.14 0.71
C HIS A 424 11.53 -35.39 -0.43
N ASP A 425 12.80 -35.52 -0.03
CA ASP A 425 13.99 -35.84 -0.83
C ASP A 425 14.56 -34.76 -1.78
N LEU A 426 15.90 -34.74 -1.80
CA LEU A 426 16.84 -33.82 -2.46
C LEU A 426 16.77 -33.85 -4.01
N THR A 427 15.57 -33.89 -4.58
CA THR A 427 15.34 -33.80 -6.01
C THR A 427 14.34 -32.68 -6.27
N PHE A 428 14.85 -31.56 -6.78
CA PHE A 428 14.05 -30.54 -7.46
C PHE A 428 13.42 -31.20 -8.70
N GLU A 429 12.23 -31.79 -8.57
CA GLU A 429 11.41 -32.09 -9.74
C GLU A 429 10.80 -30.76 -10.20
N MET A 430 11.49 -30.16 -11.17
CA MET A 430 11.09 -28.94 -11.85
C MET A 430 10.15 -29.32 -12.99
N ASP A 431 8.86 -29.05 -12.83
CA ASP A 431 7.95 -29.04 -13.97
C ASP A 431 6.87 -27.97 -13.77
N THR A 432 6.77 -27.13 -14.82
CA THR A 432 5.98 -25.91 -15.03
C THR A 432 6.36 -24.69 -14.17
N VAL A 433 6.59 -23.56 -14.85
CA VAL A 433 6.84 -22.24 -14.25
C VAL A 433 5.61 -21.33 -14.46
N LEU A 434 4.74 -21.67 -15.41
CA LEU A 434 3.58 -20.91 -15.84
C LEU A 434 2.47 -21.86 -16.31
N SER A 435 1.20 -21.49 -16.10
CA SER A 435 0.05 -22.33 -16.51
C SER A 435 -0.41 -22.11 -17.98
N ASP A 436 -1.24 -23.04 -18.48
CA ASP A 436 -1.63 -23.27 -19.88
C ASP A 436 -2.30 -22.09 -20.64
N SER A 437 -2.61 -20.97 -19.97
CA SER A 437 -3.25 -19.79 -20.59
C SER A 437 -2.35 -18.55 -20.70
N THR A 438 -1.04 -18.72 -20.54
CA THR A 438 -0.06 -17.63 -20.54
C THR A 438 0.46 -17.30 -21.95
N GLU A 439 0.41 -16.03 -22.33
CA GLU A 439 0.99 -15.48 -23.56
C GLU A 439 2.31 -14.77 -23.27
N LEU A 440 3.40 -15.17 -23.94
CA LEU A 440 4.75 -14.61 -23.72
C LEU A 440 5.28 -13.82 -24.93
N ALA A 441 5.89 -12.67 -24.68
CA ALA A 441 6.68 -11.93 -25.67
C ALA A 441 7.85 -11.18 -25.02
N TYR A 442 9.08 -11.34 -25.53
CA TYR A 442 10.29 -10.74 -24.95
C TYR A 442 10.52 -11.16 -23.50
N VAL A 443 10.57 -12.47 -23.27
CA VAL A 443 10.79 -13.05 -21.94
C VAL A 443 12.13 -13.79 -21.89
N VAL A 444 12.92 -13.53 -20.85
CA VAL A 444 14.11 -14.32 -20.51
C VAL A 444 13.75 -15.25 -19.37
N HIS A 445 14.04 -16.53 -19.56
CA HIS A 445 13.70 -17.60 -18.63
C HIS A 445 14.90 -18.54 -18.48
N ASP A 446 15.21 -19.02 -17.28
CA ASP A 446 16.34 -19.94 -17.09
C ASP A 446 16.04 -21.41 -17.39
N GLU A 447 14.76 -21.79 -17.49
CA GLU A 447 14.37 -23.18 -17.77
C GLU A 447 13.88 -23.39 -19.21
N PRO A 448 14.40 -24.41 -19.93
CA PRO A 448 14.06 -24.64 -21.34
C PRO A 448 12.66 -25.23 -21.54
N ASN A 449 12.01 -25.74 -20.49
CA ASN A 449 10.67 -26.32 -20.58
C ASN A 449 9.60 -25.25 -20.25
N LEU A 450 8.86 -24.83 -21.27
CA LEU A 450 7.74 -23.90 -21.13
C LEU A 450 6.39 -24.59 -20.88
N GLY A 451 6.32 -25.92 -20.80
CA GLY A 451 5.03 -26.62 -20.67
C GLY A 451 4.07 -26.28 -21.84
N GLN A 452 2.81 -25.98 -21.54
CA GLN A 452 1.78 -25.60 -22.54
C GLN A 452 1.67 -24.07 -22.77
N VAL A 453 2.64 -23.29 -22.30
CA VAL A 453 2.65 -21.84 -22.50
C VAL A 453 2.71 -21.51 -23.99
N ARG A 454 2.05 -20.42 -24.41
CA ARG A 454 2.00 -19.99 -25.81
C ARG A 454 2.89 -18.76 -26.05
N PRO A 455 4.11 -18.94 -26.60
CA PRO A 455 4.88 -17.82 -27.11
C PRO A 455 4.12 -17.11 -28.23
N ILE A 456 3.86 -15.82 -28.05
CA ILE A 456 3.32 -14.94 -29.09
C ILE A 456 4.40 -13.98 -29.63
N GLY A 457 5.57 -13.97 -28.99
CA GLY A 457 6.77 -13.26 -29.40
C GLY A 457 8.05 -13.99 -28.98
N PRO A 458 9.22 -13.32 -29.04
CA PRO A 458 10.51 -13.92 -28.71
C PRO A 458 10.58 -14.42 -27.26
N VAL A 459 11.17 -15.60 -27.03
CA VAL A 459 11.51 -16.11 -25.69
C VAL A 459 12.95 -16.60 -25.73
N ARG A 460 13.75 -16.25 -24.72
CA ARG A 460 15.15 -16.64 -24.61
C ARG A 460 15.38 -17.48 -23.36
N PHE A 461 15.99 -18.64 -23.54
CA PHE A 461 16.41 -19.50 -22.43
C PHE A 461 17.85 -19.19 -22.04
N ALA A 462 18.03 -18.51 -20.92
CA ALA A 462 19.34 -18.13 -20.41
C ALA A 462 19.26 -17.79 -18.93
N ARG A 463 20.33 -18.11 -18.19
CA ARG A 463 20.49 -17.61 -16.83
C ARG A 463 20.85 -16.13 -16.85
N VAL A 464 20.12 -15.35 -16.06
CA VAL A 464 20.46 -13.99 -15.69
C VAL A 464 21.16 -14.01 -14.33
N GLY A 465 22.33 -13.39 -14.25
CA GLY A 465 23.07 -13.27 -12.99
C GLY A 465 22.82 -11.91 -12.35
N PHE A 466 22.51 -11.91 -11.05
CA PHE A 466 22.31 -10.72 -10.22
C PHE A 466 23.50 -10.61 -9.24
N PRO A 467 24.52 -9.78 -9.53
CA PRO A 467 25.80 -9.81 -8.83
C PRO A 467 25.74 -9.29 -7.39
N ALA A 468 24.69 -8.55 -7.01
CA ALA A 468 24.52 -7.91 -5.70
C ALA A 468 23.15 -8.24 -5.05
N ALA A 469 22.60 -9.42 -5.34
CA ALA A 469 21.26 -9.84 -4.90
C ALA A 469 21.04 -10.03 -3.39
N ILE A 470 22.07 -9.83 -2.56
CA ILE A 470 22.00 -9.95 -1.09
C ILE A 470 22.31 -8.59 -0.43
N GLY A 471 22.34 -7.52 -1.25
CA GLY A 471 22.52 -6.16 -0.79
C GLY A 471 23.80 -5.91 0.01
N ARG A 472 23.75 -4.87 0.84
CA ARG A 472 24.84 -4.45 1.73
C ARG A 472 24.69 -5.02 3.13
N ASP A 473 23.47 -5.33 3.57
CA ASP A 473 23.24 -5.94 4.88
C ASP A 473 23.68 -7.41 4.95
N GLY A 474 23.90 -8.05 3.80
CA GLY A 474 24.31 -9.45 3.73
C GLY A 474 23.16 -10.43 4.00
N LEU A 475 21.91 -9.96 4.05
CA LEU A 475 20.71 -10.74 4.30
C LEU A 475 19.88 -10.79 3.02
N PRO A 476 19.53 -11.98 2.52
CA PRO A 476 18.67 -12.06 1.34
C PRO A 476 17.23 -11.70 1.69
N GLY A 477 16.51 -11.16 0.72
CA GLY A 477 15.08 -10.90 0.81
C GLY A 477 14.74 -9.63 1.57
N THR A 478 15.59 -8.62 1.45
CA THR A 478 15.48 -7.28 2.08
C THR A 478 15.41 -6.20 0.98
N LEU A 479 15.17 -4.95 1.38
CA LEU A 479 14.97 -3.84 0.43
C LEU A 479 16.24 -3.43 -0.33
N ASP A 480 17.42 -3.72 0.20
CA ASP A 480 18.71 -3.42 -0.45
C ASP A 480 19.22 -4.52 -1.37
N ASP A 481 18.46 -5.60 -1.54
CA ASP A 481 18.80 -6.61 -2.54
C ASP A 481 18.80 -5.98 -3.94
N ASP A 482 19.95 -6.04 -4.62
CA ASP A 482 20.08 -5.55 -5.98
C ASP A 482 19.88 -6.68 -7.00
N TYR A 483 18.70 -6.67 -7.62
CA TYR A 483 18.31 -7.55 -8.71
C TYR A 483 18.55 -6.94 -10.10
N THR A 484 19.43 -5.95 -10.21
CA THR A 484 19.91 -5.44 -11.50
C THR A 484 20.71 -6.53 -12.21
N PRO A 485 20.37 -6.88 -13.47
CA PRO A 485 21.14 -7.84 -14.25
C PRO A 485 22.60 -7.40 -14.41
N ASN A 486 23.53 -8.34 -14.51
CA ASN A 486 24.91 -7.99 -14.88
C ASN A 486 25.02 -7.55 -16.36
N SER A 487 26.11 -6.86 -16.70
CA SER A 487 26.36 -6.30 -18.05
C SER A 487 26.53 -7.33 -19.20
N HIS A 488 26.48 -8.63 -18.90
CA HIS A 488 26.51 -9.71 -19.89
C HIS A 488 25.21 -10.53 -19.87
N SER A 489 24.18 -10.01 -19.21
CA SER A 489 22.87 -10.64 -19.14
C SER A 489 22.29 -10.83 -20.52
N ALA A 490 21.60 -11.94 -20.70
CA ALA A 490 20.95 -12.28 -21.95
C ALA A 490 19.72 -11.39 -22.26
N GLY A 491 19.30 -10.56 -21.29
CA GLY A 491 18.19 -9.63 -21.39
C GLY A 491 18.55 -8.19 -21.77
N LEU A 492 19.84 -7.89 -21.89
CA LEU A 492 20.34 -6.55 -22.26
C LEU A 492 19.96 -6.20 -23.72
N ASP A 493 19.44 -4.98 -23.92
CA ASP A 493 18.98 -4.39 -25.19
C ASP A 493 18.06 -5.32 -26.00
N TRP A 494 17.33 -6.21 -25.33
CA TRP A 494 16.62 -7.31 -25.99
C TRP A 494 15.10 -7.17 -25.95
N GLY A 495 14.58 -6.21 -25.20
CA GLY A 495 13.15 -5.95 -25.10
C GLY A 495 12.58 -5.14 -26.26
N SER A 496 11.28 -4.88 -26.17
CA SER A 496 10.51 -4.11 -27.15
C SER A 496 10.00 -2.81 -26.56
N ASN A 497 10.48 -1.67 -27.08
CA ASN A 497 10.04 -0.33 -26.66
C ASN A 497 8.53 -0.13 -26.88
N GLY A 498 7.97 -0.73 -27.94
CA GLY A 498 6.53 -0.65 -28.24
C GLY A 498 5.64 -1.49 -27.31
N LEU A 499 6.24 -2.22 -26.37
CA LEU A 499 5.54 -2.96 -25.31
C LEU A 499 5.85 -2.37 -23.92
N ILE A 500 6.41 -1.16 -23.85
CA ILE A 500 6.49 -0.42 -22.60
C ILE A 500 5.09 0.14 -22.31
N PRO A 501 4.48 -0.14 -21.14
CA PRO A 501 3.18 0.39 -20.77
C PRO A 501 3.20 1.91 -20.59
N SER A 502 2.01 2.52 -20.59
CA SER A 502 1.85 3.95 -20.30
C SER A 502 2.13 4.27 -18.83
N ASP A 503 2.65 5.48 -18.56
CA ASP A 503 2.98 5.99 -17.24
C ASP A 503 1.77 6.56 -16.50
N VAL A 504 0.80 5.71 -16.21
CA VAL A 504 -0.41 6.15 -15.51
C VAL A 504 -0.17 6.60 -14.06
N ALA A 505 1.07 6.53 -13.56
CA ALA A 505 1.47 6.90 -12.21
C ALA A 505 2.34 8.17 -12.16
N ASP A 506 2.62 8.82 -13.30
CA ASP A 506 3.44 10.05 -13.39
C ASP A 506 4.77 9.88 -12.63
N LEU A 507 5.57 8.89 -13.02
CA LEU A 507 6.74 8.43 -12.28
C LEU A 507 7.86 9.48 -12.22
N ASP A 508 7.96 10.36 -13.21
CA ASP A 508 8.93 11.46 -13.23
C ASP A 508 8.32 12.83 -12.90
N SER A 509 7.01 12.87 -12.61
CA SER A 509 6.27 14.05 -12.14
C SER A 509 6.29 15.22 -13.13
N ASP A 510 6.31 14.92 -14.43
CA ASP A 510 6.22 15.91 -15.50
C ASP A 510 4.77 16.20 -15.92
N GLY A 511 3.82 15.37 -15.48
CA GLY A 511 2.38 15.49 -15.71
C GLY A 511 1.86 14.82 -16.99
N ASP A 512 2.70 14.15 -17.78
CA ASP A 512 2.30 13.32 -18.91
C ASP A 512 2.08 11.86 -18.47
N ILE A 513 0.82 11.47 -18.29
CA ILE A 513 0.46 10.10 -17.87
C ILE A 513 0.18 9.14 -19.04
N ASP A 514 0.22 9.65 -20.27
CA ASP A 514 -0.10 8.87 -21.48
C ASP A 514 1.18 8.36 -22.18
N GLU A 515 2.35 8.93 -21.85
CA GLU A 515 3.64 8.48 -22.37
C GLU A 515 4.05 7.11 -21.82
N ALA A 516 5.10 6.53 -22.40
CA ALA A 516 5.62 5.25 -21.94
C ALA A 516 6.39 5.44 -20.62
N ILE A 517 6.30 4.48 -19.69
CA ILE A 517 7.02 4.50 -18.39
C ILE A 517 8.47 5.01 -18.58
N PRO A 518 8.81 6.19 -18.03
CA PRO A 518 10.07 6.87 -18.34
C PRO A 518 11.24 6.33 -17.52
N LEU A 519 10.96 5.70 -16.38
CA LEU A 519 11.96 5.25 -15.41
C LEU A 519 11.91 3.73 -15.18
N ASP A 520 13.06 3.09 -15.02
CA ASP A 520 13.18 1.71 -14.55
C ASP A 520 12.92 1.62 -13.03
N LEU A 521 12.94 0.41 -12.47
CA LEU A 521 12.74 0.19 -11.03
C LEU A 521 13.89 0.73 -10.18
N ASN A 522 14.96 1.25 -10.78
CA ASN A 522 16.05 1.99 -10.14
C ASN A 522 15.96 3.52 -10.39
N GLY A 523 14.93 4.02 -11.08
CA GLY A 523 14.81 5.45 -11.37
C GLY A 523 15.82 5.91 -12.42
N ASN A 524 16.49 5.00 -13.12
CA ASN A 524 17.25 5.32 -14.33
C ASN A 524 16.27 5.45 -15.50
N PRO A 525 16.64 6.16 -16.58
CA PRO A 525 15.84 6.17 -17.80
C PRO A 525 15.53 4.75 -18.28
N ARG A 526 14.27 4.46 -18.60
CA ARG A 526 13.77 3.14 -18.98
C ARG A 526 14.33 2.61 -20.30
N ILE A 527 15.01 3.45 -21.09
CA ILE A 527 15.70 3.02 -22.31
C ILE A 527 17.12 3.58 -22.28
N LEU A 528 18.09 2.75 -21.94
CA LEU A 528 19.52 3.10 -21.98
C LEU A 528 20.17 2.69 -23.30
N GLY A 529 19.73 3.28 -24.41
CA GLY A 529 20.30 2.99 -25.73
C GLY A 529 19.23 3.01 -26.82
N ALA A 530 19.19 1.95 -27.62
CA ALA A 530 18.22 1.83 -28.71
C ALA A 530 17.00 0.98 -28.32
N GLN A 531 17.18 0.00 -27.44
CA GLN A 531 16.14 -0.92 -27.00
C GLN A 531 16.10 -0.98 -25.47
N VAL A 532 14.92 -1.20 -24.93
CA VAL A 532 14.69 -1.48 -23.52
C VAL A 532 15.30 -2.83 -23.12
N ASP A 533 15.90 -2.91 -21.95
CA ASP A 533 16.28 -4.18 -21.33
C ASP A 533 15.02 -4.94 -20.91
N VAL A 534 15.04 -6.28 -20.97
CA VAL A 534 13.94 -7.03 -20.37
C VAL A 534 14.06 -7.05 -18.85
N GLY A 535 12.94 -7.06 -18.14
CA GLY A 535 12.87 -7.04 -16.69
C GLY A 535 12.63 -5.64 -16.13
N ALA A 536 12.75 -5.51 -14.81
CA ALA A 536 12.46 -4.29 -14.07
C ALA A 536 13.57 -3.22 -14.14
N PHE A 537 14.76 -3.57 -14.62
CA PHE A 537 15.95 -2.73 -14.53
C PHE A 537 16.63 -2.57 -15.89
N GLU A 538 17.27 -1.42 -16.10
CA GLU A 538 18.17 -1.15 -17.22
C GLU A 538 19.64 -1.29 -16.80
N THR A 539 20.50 -1.67 -17.74
CA THR A 539 21.93 -1.93 -17.49
C THR A 539 22.84 -1.23 -18.52
N PRO A 540 24.02 -0.72 -18.11
CA PRO A 540 24.50 -0.63 -16.73
C PRO A 540 23.70 0.39 -15.93
N ALA A 541 23.47 0.12 -14.64
CA ALA A 541 22.99 1.15 -13.71
C ALA A 541 23.88 2.39 -13.83
N ALA A 542 23.29 3.59 -13.86
CA ALA A 542 24.07 4.82 -13.87
C ALA A 542 25.12 4.76 -12.74
N THR A 543 26.36 5.10 -13.08
CA THR A 543 27.55 4.83 -12.27
C THR A 543 27.37 5.16 -10.78
N GLY A 544 27.32 4.13 -9.93
CA GLY A 544 27.77 4.19 -8.53
C GLY A 544 26.78 4.67 -7.47
N THR A 545 25.49 4.74 -7.75
CA THR A 545 24.47 4.94 -6.73
C THR A 545 23.41 3.87 -6.88
N ASP A 546 23.08 3.16 -5.80
CA ASP A 546 21.77 2.52 -5.63
C ASP A 546 20.74 3.64 -5.73
N VAL A 547 20.40 4.01 -6.96
CA VAL A 547 19.21 4.82 -7.20
C VAL A 547 18.15 3.75 -7.28
N HIS A 548 17.33 3.66 -6.25
CA HIS A 548 15.96 3.21 -6.41
C HIS A 548 15.15 4.48 -6.74
N PRO A 549 14.11 4.45 -7.58
CA PRO A 549 13.27 5.59 -7.88
C PRO A 549 12.69 6.00 -6.54
N GLN A 550 13.24 7.09 -6.05
CA GLN A 550 12.92 7.55 -4.74
C GLN A 550 11.55 8.20 -4.83
N PRO A 551 10.72 8.01 -3.79
CA PRO A 551 9.42 8.62 -3.71
C PRO A 551 9.49 10.12 -4.00
N ALA A 552 8.41 10.72 -4.51
CA ALA A 552 8.27 12.19 -4.53
C ALA A 552 8.24 12.77 -3.10
N SER A 553 8.31 11.91 -2.07
CA SER A 553 8.55 12.27 -0.69
C SER A 553 9.88 12.99 -0.50
N THR A 554 9.89 13.90 0.47
CA THR A 554 11.10 14.57 0.97
C THR A 554 12.10 13.61 1.63
N CYS A 555 11.81 12.31 1.74
CA CYS A 555 12.71 11.30 2.29
C CYS A 555 13.25 10.34 1.24
N GLN A 556 14.49 10.58 0.83
CA GLN A 556 15.18 9.77 -0.18
C GLN A 556 16.17 8.77 0.45
N PHE A 557 15.82 8.23 1.62
CA PHE A 557 16.60 7.21 2.31
C PHE A 557 15.74 5.97 2.52
N GLU A 558 16.30 4.79 2.34
CA GLU A 558 15.67 3.49 2.62
C GLU A 558 16.37 2.80 3.80
N LEU A 559 15.62 2.00 4.56
CA LEU A 559 16.13 1.23 5.68
C LEU A 559 16.15 -0.26 5.35
N TYR A 560 17.26 -0.91 5.67
CA TYR A 560 17.40 -2.35 5.48
C TYR A 560 18.43 -2.94 6.46
N PRO A 561 18.28 -4.20 6.89
CA PRO A 561 17.04 -4.96 6.79
C PRO A 561 15.96 -4.24 7.61
N ASN A 562 14.72 -4.24 7.13
CA ASN A 562 13.59 -3.78 7.90
C ASN A 562 12.43 -4.78 7.66
N PRO A 563 12.20 -5.73 8.58
CA PRO A 563 12.69 -5.77 9.98
C PRO A 563 14.17 -6.15 10.14
N THR A 564 14.79 -5.79 11.26
CA THR A 564 16.20 -6.09 11.59
C THR A 564 16.35 -6.90 12.89
N SER A 565 17.44 -7.65 13.02
CA SER A 565 17.84 -8.32 14.26
C SER A 565 18.96 -7.62 15.03
N ASP A 566 19.81 -6.81 14.43
CA ASP A 566 20.97 -6.25 15.16
C ASP A 566 21.42 -4.91 14.59
N SER A 567 21.25 -4.66 13.30
CA SER A 567 21.72 -3.44 12.67
C SER A 567 20.85 -3.04 11.50
N VAL A 568 20.75 -1.74 11.28
CA VAL A 568 20.06 -1.16 10.12
C VAL A 568 21.07 -0.34 9.35
N TRP A 569 21.00 -0.44 8.04
CA TRP A 569 21.73 0.37 7.10
C TRP A 569 20.78 1.29 6.34
N LEU A 570 21.34 2.43 5.95
CA LEU A 570 20.69 3.45 5.16
C LEU A 570 21.32 3.49 3.77
N SER A 571 20.49 3.41 2.74
CA SER A 571 20.85 3.77 1.36
C SER A 571 20.00 4.94 0.91
N GLY A 572 20.47 5.72 -0.07
CA GLY A 572 19.74 6.88 -0.54
C GLY A 572 20.60 7.92 -1.25
N THR A 573 19.96 8.79 -2.03
CA THR A 573 20.59 9.83 -2.85
C THR A 573 20.35 11.27 -2.33
N ALA A 574 19.60 11.46 -1.22
CA ALA A 574 19.26 12.76 -0.60
C ALA A 574 20.44 13.60 -0.07
N GLY A 575 21.68 13.21 -0.36
CA GLY A 575 22.89 13.87 0.12
C GLY A 575 23.59 13.10 1.23
N ARG A 576 24.65 13.70 1.79
CA ARG A 576 25.48 13.05 2.81
C ARG A 576 24.79 13.09 4.17
N ILE A 577 24.66 11.91 4.78
CA ILE A 577 24.19 11.75 6.16
C ILE A 577 25.10 12.57 7.09
N GLY A 578 24.48 13.43 7.89
CA GLY A 578 25.13 14.21 8.94
C GLY A 578 24.98 13.53 10.29
N ARG A 579 23.73 13.34 10.74
CA ARG A 579 23.41 12.72 12.03
C ARG A 579 22.15 11.87 11.92
N ILE A 580 22.15 10.72 12.57
CA ILE A 580 21.01 9.84 12.75
C ILE A 580 20.68 9.81 14.24
N SER A 581 19.41 9.82 14.59
CA SER A 581 18.93 9.66 15.97
C SER A 581 17.83 8.59 16.02
N LEU A 582 17.89 7.68 16.99
CA LEU A 582 16.93 6.59 17.17
C LEU A 582 16.05 6.84 18.39
N TYR A 583 14.76 6.62 18.26
CA TYR A 583 13.74 6.82 19.29
C TYR A 583 12.82 5.61 19.35
N ASP A 584 12.29 5.27 20.52
CA ASP A 584 11.17 4.31 20.59
C ASP A 584 9.83 4.99 20.26
N SER A 585 8.75 4.22 20.29
CA SER A 585 7.37 4.69 20.05
C SER A 585 6.88 5.72 21.07
N THR A 586 7.55 5.87 22.22
CA THR A 586 7.21 6.85 23.27
C THR A 586 7.98 8.16 23.13
N GLY A 587 8.81 8.29 22.07
CA GLY A 587 9.67 9.44 21.86
C GLY A 587 10.98 9.42 22.66
N ARG A 588 11.25 8.35 23.43
CA ARG A 588 12.51 8.22 24.18
C ARG A 588 13.66 7.94 23.22
N ARG A 589 14.70 8.78 23.25
CA ARG A 589 15.92 8.61 22.44
C ARG A 589 16.83 7.50 22.98
N TYR A 590 17.24 6.59 22.11
CA TYR A 590 18.18 5.49 22.40
C TYR A 590 19.63 5.82 22.04
N GLY A 591 19.86 6.53 20.93
CA GLY A 591 21.21 6.80 20.47
C GLY A 591 21.30 7.75 19.29
N THR A 592 22.54 8.05 18.90
CA THR A 592 22.87 8.86 17.72
C THR A 592 24.09 8.33 16.96
N TRP A 593 24.04 8.38 15.63
CA TRP A 593 25.10 7.90 14.72
C TRP A 593 25.44 8.97 13.68
N ASN A 594 26.64 8.92 13.09
CA ASN A 594 27.09 9.86 12.05
C ASN A 594 27.38 9.16 10.71
N GLY A 595 27.01 7.89 10.59
CA GLY A 595 27.23 7.06 9.40
C GLY A 595 25.95 6.34 8.98
N PRO A 596 25.96 5.66 7.84
CA PRO A 596 24.77 4.99 7.29
C PRO A 596 24.39 3.70 8.03
N SER A 597 25.07 3.32 9.10
CA SER A 597 24.78 2.09 9.86
C SER A 597 24.42 2.45 11.30
N ILE A 598 23.32 1.86 11.77
CA ILE A 598 22.76 1.98 13.11
C ILE A 598 22.86 0.61 13.77
N ASP A 599 23.56 0.54 14.90
CA ASP A 599 23.64 -0.66 15.72
C ASP A 599 22.49 -0.69 16.73
N LEU A 600 21.69 -1.75 16.68
CA LEU A 600 20.53 -2.03 17.52
C LEU A 600 20.70 -3.31 18.35
N SER A 601 21.89 -3.91 18.39
CA SER A 601 22.14 -5.19 19.10
C SER A 601 21.83 -5.13 20.60
N GLU A 602 22.07 -3.97 21.22
CA GLU A 602 21.76 -3.71 22.62
C GLU A 602 20.35 -3.14 22.85
N SER A 603 19.61 -2.85 21.77
CA SER A 603 18.24 -2.34 21.84
C SER A 603 17.24 -3.50 21.99
N PRO A 604 16.23 -3.40 22.87
CA PRO A 604 15.16 -4.39 22.95
C PRO A 604 14.44 -4.60 21.60
N PRO A 605 13.86 -5.78 21.36
CA PRO A 605 12.88 -5.95 20.28
C PRO A 605 11.78 -4.89 20.39
N GLY A 606 11.40 -4.29 19.26
CA GLY A 606 10.47 -3.19 19.25
C GLY A 606 10.46 -2.39 17.95
N LEU A 607 9.43 -1.56 17.80
CA LEU A 607 9.38 -0.52 16.78
C LEU A 607 10.19 0.69 17.23
N TYR A 608 10.98 1.25 16.32
CA TYR A 608 11.74 2.47 16.55
C TYR A 608 11.58 3.45 15.40
N LEU A 609 11.65 4.74 15.72
CA LEU A 609 11.71 5.83 14.77
C LEU A 609 13.15 6.29 14.59
N ILE A 610 13.60 6.36 13.35
CA ILE A 610 14.92 6.84 12.96
C ILE A 610 14.75 8.22 12.34
N ARG A 611 15.33 9.24 12.96
CA ARG A 611 15.49 10.57 12.39
C ARG A 611 16.85 10.66 11.68
N ILE A 612 16.84 11.13 10.44
CA ILE A 612 18.00 11.26 9.57
C ILE A 612 18.17 12.74 9.23
N GLU A 613 19.31 13.32 9.58
CA GLU A 613 19.68 14.70 9.28
C GLU A 613 20.83 14.71 8.27
N THR A 614 20.69 15.48 7.20
CA THR A 614 21.76 15.70 6.22
C THR A 614 22.76 16.79 6.69
N ILE A 615 24.00 16.77 6.19
CA ILE A 615 25.05 17.75 6.59
C ILE A 615 24.63 19.21 6.27
N SER A 616 23.80 19.44 5.24
CA SER A 616 23.30 20.76 4.87
C SER A 616 22.10 21.24 5.70
N ALA A 617 21.59 20.42 6.64
CA ALA A 617 20.41 20.68 7.46
C ALA A 617 19.13 21.03 6.65
N GLN A 618 19.10 20.73 5.34
CA GLN A 618 18.02 21.09 4.43
C GLN A 618 17.05 19.93 4.16
N THR A 619 17.34 18.73 4.66
CA THR A 619 16.44 17.59 4.58
C THR A 619 16.61 16.76 5.83
N VAL A 620 15.51 16.62 6.56
CA VAL A 620 15.42 15.75 7.72
C VAL A 620 14.31 14.74 7.43
N CYS A 621 14.62 13.45 7.46
CA CYS A 621 13.65 12.40 7.19
C CYS A 621 13.43 11.56 8.46
N THR A 622 12.22 11.07 8.65
CA THR A 622 11.91 9.99 9.60
C THR A 622 11.61 8.70 8.85
N LYS A 623 12.18 7.59 9.32
CA LYS A 623 11.81 6.24 8.89
C LYS A 623 11.53 5.37 10.10
N THR A 624 10.69 4.36 9.94
CA THR A 624 10.34 3.44 11.01
C THR A 624 11.08 2.12 10.81
N VAL A 625 11.82 1.66 11.82
CA VAL A 625 12.44 0.33 11.83
C VAL A 625 11.75 -0.58 12.83
N LEU A 626 11.58 -1.84 12.43
CA LEU A 626 11.21 -2.91 13.33
C LEU A 626 12.42 -3.75 13.75
N LYS A 627 12.77 -3.75 15.04
CA LYS A 627 13.76 -4.65 15.65
C LYS A 627 13.08 -5.91 16.17
N GLN A 628 13.58 -7.07 15.78
CA GLN A 628 13.13 -8.39 16.23
C GLN A 628 14.02 -8.97 17.33
#